data_AF-A0A6N2T4H0-F1
#
_entry.id   AF-A0A6N2T4H0-F1
#
_cell.length_a   1.000
_cell.length_b   1.000
_cell.length_c   1.000
_cell.angle_alpha   90.00
_cell.angle_beta   90.00
_cell.angle_gamma   90.00
#
_symmetry.space_group_name_H-M   'P 1'
#
loop_
_entity.id
_entity.type
_entity.pdbx_description
1 polymer ?
#
loop_
_entity_poly.entity_id
_entity_poly.type
_entity_poly.pdbx_seq_one_letter_code
_entity_poly.pdbx_strand_id
1 'polypeptide(L)'
;MRKTEQQALIPQEATPDLLIDMIAKTQQITKSAASVIKACRSCMDSRTKQGHIDRWGDINVITEAIYDIADLAQRIVDTGLAMETLCAKPVSSRHMIMVDDLRHSLDMDDARADTDTD
;
A
#
# COMPACT_ATOMS: atom_id res chain seq x y z
N MET A 1 -8.64 -34.23 -21.39
CA MET A 1 -9.29 -33.80 -22.66
C MET A 1 -8.53 -32.59 -23.18
N ARG A 2 -8.03 -32.61 -24.43
CA ARG A 2 -7.39 -31.45 -25.06
C ARG A 2 -8.50 -30.45 -25.43
N LYS A 3 -8.39 -29.17 -25.03
CA LYS A 3 -9.35 -28.13 -25.44
C LYS A 3 -9.38 -28.04 -26.97
N THR A 4 -10.56 -27.94 -27.56
CA THR A 4 -10.68 -27.72 -29.01
C THR A 4 -10.13 -26.33 -29.36
N GLU A 5 -9.63 -26.11 -30.59
CA GLU A 5 -9.06 -24.83 -31.02
C GLU A 5 -10.03 -23.65 -30.81
N GLN A 6 -11.34 -23.91 -30.91
CA GLN A 6 -12.39 -22.93 -30.64
C GLN A 6 -12.58 -22.61 -29.15
N GLN A 7 -12.32 -23.55 -28.24
CA GLN A 7 -12.34 -23.33 -26.78
C GLN A 7 -11.08 -22.59 -26.29
N ALA A 8 -10.01 -22.54 -27.09
CA ALA A 8 -8.84 -21.73 -26.80
C ALA A 8 -9.03 -20.24 -27.12
N LEU A 9 -10.07 -19.88 -27.88
CA LEU A 9 -10.41 -18.51 -28.27
C LEU A 9 -11.28 -17.77 -27.24
N ILE A 10 -11.88 -18.48 -26.29
CA ILE A 10 -12.67 -17.88 -25.21
C ILE A 10 -11.72 -17.62 -24.03
N PRO A 11 -11.51 -16.35 -23.62
CA PRO A 11 -10.70 -16.05 -22.44
C PRO A 11 -11.25 -16.80 -21.23
N GLN A 12 -10.37 -17.42 -20.44
CA GLN A 12 -10.77 -17.88 -19.12
C GLN A 12 -10.91 -16.66 -18.22
N GLU A 13 -12.15 -16.17 -18.12
CA GLU A 13 -12.54 -15.13 -17.17
C GLU A 13 -12.15 -15.57 -15.75
N ALA A 14 -11.60 -14.62 -14.97
CA ALA A 14 -11.37 -14.84 -13.56
C ALA A 14 -12.71 -15.08 -12.84
N THR A 15 -12.80 -16.14 -12.04
CA THR A 15 -14.01 -16.44 -11.27
C THR A 15 -14.01 -15.71 -9.93
N PRO A 16 -15.18 -15.44 -9.32
CA PRO A 16 -15.27 -14.83 -8.00
C PRO A 16 -14.47 -15.56 -6.90
N ASP A 17 -14.36 -16.90 -6.99
CA ASP A 17 -13.58 -17.71 -6.04
C ASP A 17 -12.10 -17.30 -6.00
N LEU A 18 -11.53 -16.89 -7.14
CA LEU A 18 -10.16 -16.41 -7.19
C LEU A 18 -10.00 -15.12 -6.36
N LEU A 19 -11.00 -14.24 -6.34
CA LEU A 19 -10.98 -13.02 -5.55
C LEU A 19 -11.05 -13.32 -4.05
N ILE A 20 -11.81 -14.35 -3.64
CA ILE A 20 -11.86 -14.80 -2.23
C ILE A 20 -10.48 -15.27 -1.77
N ASP A 21 -9.80 -16.07 -2.59
CA ASP A 21 -8.43 -16.51 -2.31
C ASP A 21 -7.45 -15.32 -2.24
N MET A 22 -7.63 -14.30 -3.10
CA MET A 22 -6.80 -13.09 -3.07
C MET A 22 -7.06 -12.23 -1.83
N ILE A 23 -8.30 -12.14 -1.33
CA ILE A 23 -8.61 -11.44 -0.06
C ILE A 23 -7.80 -12.05 1.07
N ALA A 24 -7.80 -13.38 1.20
CA ALA A 24 -7.08 -14.06 2.27
C ALA A 24 -5.56 -13.80 2.21
N LYS A 25 -4.98 -13.83 1.00
CA LYS A 25 -3.55 -13.52 0.80
C LYS A 25 -3.21 -12.07 1.14
N THR A 26 -4.10 -11.16 0.76
CA THR A 26 -3.93 -9.73 1.04
C THR A 26 -3.99 -9.45 2.54
N GLN A 27 -4.97 -10.02 3.24
CA GLN A 27 -5.08 -9.92 4.70
C GLN A 27 -3.84 -10.46 5.42
N GLN A 28 -3.23 -11.53 4.90
CA GLN A 28 -1.98 -12.08 5.45
C GLN A 28 -0.82 -11.06 5.34
N ILE A 29 -0.67 -10.39 4.20
CA ILE A 29 0.34 -9.34 3.99
C ILE A 29 0.11 -8.18 4.97
N THR A 30 -1.12 -7.68 5.05
CA THR A 30 -1.51 -6.60 5.97
C THR A 30 -1.20 -6.95 7.42
N LYS A 31 -1.53 -8.17 7.85
CA LYS A 31 -1.25 -8.65 9.20
C LYS A 31 0.24 -8.75 9.50
N SER A 32 1.03 -9.25 8.56
CA SER A 32 2.50 -9.30 8.69
C SER A 32 3.08 -7.90 8.81
N ALA A 33 2.68 -6.95 7.97
CA ALA A 33 3.13 -5.57 8.04
C ALA A 33 2.75 -4.91 9.38
N ALA A 34 1.51 -5.11 9.86
CA ALA A 34 1.08 -4.62 11.17
C ALA A 34 1.92 -5.21 12.32
N SER A 35 2.37 -6.47 12.21
CA SER A 35 3.27 -7.08 13.19
C SER A 35 4.66 -6.43 13.22
N VAL A 36 5.19 -6.04 12.06
CA VAL A 36 6.45 -5.27 11.95
C VAL A 36 6.31 -3.90 12.59
N ILE A 37 5.20 -3.18 12.33
CA ILE A 37 4.91 -1.89 12.96
C ILE A 37 4.91 -2.03 14.49
N LYS A 38 4.26 -3.07 15.01
CA LYS A 38 4.23 -3.34 16.45
C LYS A 38 5.63 -3.54 17.03
N ALA A 39 6.49 -4.28 16.32
CA ALA A 39 7.88 -4.48 16.72
C ALA A 39 8.66 -3.16 16.71
N CYS A 40 8.57 -2.36 15.64
CA CYS A 40 9.21 -1.05 15.58
C CYS A 40 8.77 -0.14 16.73
N ARG A 41 7.45 -0.06 17.00
CA ARG A 41 6.88 0.75 18.08
C ARG A 41 7.38 0.35 19.47
N SER A 42 7.81 -0.89 19.67
CA SER A 42 8.41 -1.32 20.94
C SER A 42 9.82 -0.78 21.15
N CYS A 43 10.47 -0.31 20.08
CA CYS A 43 11.83 0.24 20.08
C CYS A 43 11.86 1.77 19.87
N MET A 44 10.71 2.40 19.64
CA MET A 44 10.61 3.85 19.38
C MET A 44 10.21 4.60 20.67
N ASP A 45 10.99 5.61 21.04
CA ASP A 45 10.69 6.48 22.21
C ASP A 45 9.66 7.59 21.90
N SER A 46 9.29 7.75 20.63
CA SER A 46 8.37 8.79 20.16
C SER A 46 7.54 8.26 18.99
N ARG A 47 6.37 8.87 18.77
CA ARG A 47 5.45 8.43 17.71
C ARG A 47 6.00 8.67 16.30
N THR A 48 6.77 9.74 16.13
CA THR A 48 7.32 10.18 14.85
C THR A 48 8.83 10.40 14.97
N LYS A 49 9.53 10.25 13.84
CA LYS A 49 10.96 10.54 13.73
C LYS A 49 11.28 11.97 14.15
N GLN A 50 10.50 12.94 13.66
CA GLN A 50 10.66 14.35 14.03
C GLN A 50 10.48 14.56 15.54
N GLY A 51 9.47 13.94 16.17
CA GLY A 51 9.26 14.06 17.61
C GLY A 51 10.40 13.46 18.45
N HIS A 52 11.12 12.47 17.91
CA HIS A 52 12.34 11.96 18.53
C HIS A 52 13.49 12.97 18.44
N ILE A 53 13.70 13.53 17.24
CA ILE A 53 14.73 14.55 16.99
C ILE A 53 14.46 15.81 17.84
N ASP A 54 13.22 16.28 17.89
CA ASP A 54 12.84 17.46 18.69
C ASP A 54 13.12 17.26 20.18
N ARG A 55 13.05 16.02 20.68
CA ARG A 55 13.30 15.68 22.08
C ARG A 55 14.79 15.50 22.39
N TRP A 56 15.54 14.89 21.48
CA TRP A 56 16.90 14.42 21.75
C TRP A 56 18.00 15.18 20.97
N GLY A 57 17.62 16.04 20.02
CA GLY A 57 18.50 16.89 19.22
C GLY A 57 19.14 16.19 18.01
N ASP A 58 19.22 14.86 18.01
CA ASP A 58 19.78 14.08 16.90
C ASP A 58 19.18 12.65 16.90
N ILE A 59 19.43 11.89 15.84
CA ILE A 59 19.01 10.50 15.71
C ILE A 59 20.15 9.64 15.17
N ASN A 60 20.45 8.53 15.84
CA ASN A 60 21.43 7.59 15.33
C ASN A 60 20.83 6.74 14.19
N VAL A 61 21.69 6.28 13.28
CA VAL A 61 21.30 5.56 12.06
C VAL A 61 20.48 4.29 12.30
N ILE A 62 20.66 3.60 13.42
CA ILE A 62 19.92 2.38 13.74
C ILE A 62 18.50 2.74 14.17
N THR A 63 18.36 3.73 15.06
CA THR A 63 17.06 4.24 15.50
C THR A 63 16.30 4.86 14.32
N GLU A 64 16.98 5.61 13.46
CA GLU A 64 16.40 6.15 12.23
C GLU A 64 15.83 5.06 11.33
N ALA A 65 16.57 3.98 11.09
CA ALA A 65 16.09 2.85 10.31
C ALA A 65 14.82 2.22 10.90
N ILE A 66 14.65 2.20 12.22
CA ILE A 66 13.42 1.69 12.87
C ILE A 66 12.21 2.56 12.52
N TYR A 67 12.35 3.89 12.51
CA TYR A 67 11.29 4.80 12.08
C TYR A 67 10.96 4.60 10.61
N ASP A 68 11.97 4.49 9.75
CA ASP A 68 11.77 4.31 8.30
C ASP A 68 11.09 2.95 8.00
N ILE A 69 11.44 1.87 8.71
CA ILE A 69 10.78 0.57 8.61
C ILE A 69 9.32 0.67 9.06
N ALA A 70 9.02 1.40 10.14
CA ALA A 70 7.65 1.58 10.62
C ALA A 70 6.78 2.31 9.58
N ASP A 71 7.32 3.34 8.94
CA ASP A 71 6.64 4.10 7.89
C ASP A 71 6.41 3.25 6.63
N LEU A 72 7.42 2.49 6.19
CA LEU A 72 7.28 1.56 5.06
C LEU A 72 6.24 0.47 5.36
N ALA A 73 6.27 -0.12 6.55
CA ALA A 73 5.30 -1.13 6.95
C ALA A 73 3.88 -0.56 7.03
N GLN A 74 3.71 0.70 7.44
CA GLN A 74 2.40 1.37 7.42
C GLN A 74 1.87 1.53 5.98
N ARG A 75 2.72 1.93 5.02
CA ARG A 75 2.33 1.99 3.60
C ARG A 75 1.91 0.64 3.04
N ILE A 76 2.55 -0.45 3.48
CA ILE A 76 2.14 -1.82 3.10
C ILE A 76 0.77 -2.16 3.68
N VAL A 77 0.47 -1.77 4.93
CA VAL A 77 -0.87 -1.95 5.52
C VAL A 77 -1.91 -1.21 4.69
N ASP A 78 -1.68 0.06 4.37
CA ASP A 78 -2.62 0.88 3.61
C ASP A 78 -2.85 0.31 2.20
N THR A 79 -1.77 -0.11 1.53
CA THR A 79 -1.84 -0.79 0.22
C THR A 79 -2.59 -2.12 0.30
N GLY A 80 -2.33 -2.92 1.35
CA GLY A 80 -3.03 -4.18 1.59
C GLY A 80 -4.54 -3.97 1.79
N LEU A 81 -4.94 -2.92 2.51
CA LEU A 81 -6.36 -2.58 2.67
C LEU A 81 -7.01 -2.15 1.33
N ALA A 82 -6.28 -1.43 0.48
CA ALA A 82 -6.75 -1.08 -0.87
C ALA A 82 -6.91 -2.33 -1.75
N MET A 83 -5.94 -3.26 -1.71
CA MET A 83 -6.01 -4.54 -2.42
C MET A 83 -7.20 -5.40 -1.94
N GLU A 84 -7.49 -5.43 -0.64
CA GLU A 84 -8.65 -6.14 -0.10
C GLU A 84 -9.95 -5.53 -0.62
N THR A 85 -10.03 -4.20 -0.65
CA THR A 85 -11.17 -3.46 -1.19
C THR A 85 -11.39 -3.75 -2.67
N LEU A 86 -10.31 -3.87 -3.46
CA LEU A 86 -10.39 -4.28 -4.87
C LEU A 86 -10.98 -5.67 -5.04
N CYS A 87 -10.57 -6.62 -4.20
CA CYS A 87 -11.07 -7.99 -4.30
C CYS A 87 -12.52 -8.12 -3.81
N ALA A 88 -12.89 -7.38 -2.76
CA ALA A 88 -14.24 -7.43 -2.18
C ALA A 88 -15.29 -6.71 -3.04
N LYS A 89 -14.92 -5.65 -3.76
CA LYS A 89 -15.84 -4.81 -4.54
C LYS A 89 -15.30 -4.43 -5.92
N PRO A 90 -14.96 -5.39 -6.79
CA PRO A 90 -14.17 -5.15 -8.00
C PRO A 90 -14.73 -4.07 -8.95
N VAL A 91 -16.05 -3.95 -9.07
CA VAL A 91 -16.70 -2.94 -9.94
C VAL A 91 -16.61 -1.54 -9.34
N SER A 92 -16.91 -1.39 -8.04
CA SER A 92 -16.90 -0.08 -7.37
C SER A 92 -15.48 0.40 -7.05
N SER A 93 -14.59 -0.52 -6.68
CA SER A 93 -13.20 -0.22 -6.36
C SER A 93 -12.41 0.22 -7.58
N ARG A 94 -12.71 -0.30 -8.77
CA ARG A 94 -12.09 0.18 -10.03
C ARG A 94 -12.40 1.65 -10.28
N HIS A 95 -13.63 2.09 -10.03
CA HIS A 95 -14.00 3.50 -10.18
C HIS A 95 -13.29 4.37 -9.15
N MET A 96 -13.19 3.91 -7.90
CA MET A 96 -12.50 4.62 -6.83
C MET A 96 -11.00 4.80 -7.13
N ILE A 97 -10.30 3.75 -7.58
CA ILE A 97 -8.89 3.83 -7.96
C ILE A 97 -8.70 4.74 -9.16
N MET A 98 -9.53 4.63 -10.19
CA MET A 98 -9.43 5.53 -11.34
C MET A 98 -9.58 6.99 -10.93
N VAL A 99 -10.48 7.29 -9.99
CA VAL A 99 -10.64 8.65 -9.45
C VAL A 99 -9.44 9.07 -8.60
N ASP A 100 -8.87 8.16 -7.81
CA ASP A 100 -7.68 8.41 -7.00
C ASP A 100 -6.43 8.66 -7.86
N ASP A 101 -6.19 7.82 -8.87
CA ASP A 101 -5.13 7.99 -9.86
C ASP A 101 -5.28 9.31 -10.63
N LEU A 102 -6.51 9.70 -10.99
CA LEU A 102 -6.79 10.98 -11.62
C LEU A 102 -6.50 12.15 -10.67
N ARG A 103 -6.90 12.06 -9.40
CA ARG A 103 -6.59 13.09 -8.39
C ARG A 103 -5.09 13.21 -8.17
N HIS A 104 -4.41 12.09 -7.97
CA HIS A 104 -2.96 12.07 -7.83
C HIS A 104 -2.28 12.65 -9.07
N SER A 105 -2.72 12.29 -10.28
CA SER A 105 -2.18 12.86 -11.53
C SER A 105 -2.40 14.37 -11.64
N LEU A 106 -3.53 14.89 -11.14
CA LEU A 106 -3.82 16.32 -11.10
C LEU A 106 -3.03 17.05 -10.01
N ASP A 107 -2.85 16.43 -8.84
CA ASP A 107 -2.09 17.01 -7.72
C ASP A 107 -0.58 17.09 -8.05
N MET A 108 -0.08 16.28 -8.99
CA MET A 108 1.31 16.33 -9.47
C MET A 108 1.64 17.57 -10.32
N ASP A 109 0.63 18.29 -10.83
CA ASP A 109 0.84 19.54 -11.55
C ASP A 109 1.06 20.74 -10.60
N ASP A 110 0.48 20.72 -9.40
CA ASP A 110 0.68 21.80 -8.40
C ASP A 110 2.07 21.72 -7.74
N ALA A 111 2.65 20.53 -7.57
CA ALA A 111 4.00 20.36 -6.99
C ALA A 111 5.15 20.74 -7.94
N ARG A 112 4.87 20.99 -9.23
CA ARG A 112 5.84 21.43 -10.24
C ARG A 112 5.87 22.95 -10.45
N ALA A 113 4.89 23.68 -9.92
CA ALA A 113 4.82 25.13 -10.08
C ALA A 113 5.80 25.89 -9.16
N ASP A 114 6.34 25.25 -8.11
CA ASP A 114 7.17 25.92 -7.09
C ASP A 114 8.69 25.78 -7.32
N THR A 115 9.15 25.19 -8.43
CA THR A 115 10.60 25.06 -8.74
C THR A 115 11.12 26.03 -9.81
N ASP A 116 10.27 26.85 -10.42
CA ASP A 116 10.67 27.83 -11.44
C ASP A 116 10.47 29.26 -10.93
N THR A 117 11.26 29.67 -9.93
CA THR A 117 11.50 31.10 -9.69
C THR A 117 12.99 31.32 -9.49
N ASP A 118 13.61 31.92 -10.51
CA ASP A 118 14.97 32.49 -10.52
C ASP A 118 15.23 33.45 -9.35
#